data_AF-A0A535DH62-F1
#
_entry.id   AF-A0A535DH62-F1
#
_cell.length_a   1.000
_cell.length_b   1.000
_cell.length_c   1.000
_cell.angle_alpha   90.00
_cell.angle_beta   90.00
_cell.angle_gamma   90.00
#
_symmetry.space_group_name_H-M   'P 1'
#
loop_
_entity.id
_entity.type
_entity.pdbx_description
1 polymer ?
#
loop_
_entity_poly.entity_id
_entity_poly.type
_entity_poly.pdbx_seq_one_letter_code
_entity_poly.pdbx_strand_id
1 'polypeptide(L)'
;MLERDGLVEAREERGRVGRPTLVYSLTDKADSLYPKRYDMLASVLLEEIRATDGNERLHRLLQKVASRLATPHMNKLEGRPLPERVAETARIMEEQGCLVDYAESGGDYFIDEYTCPFPKVAERDRSVCALHVEFVRLLSGADTRLTRSLLRGENSCTYRIRPVDKPARAAAN
;
A
#
# COMPACT_ATOMS: atom_id res chain seq x y z
N MET A 1 -25.39 20.07 2.04
CA MET A 1 -25.03 21.51 1.99
C MET A 1 -23.55 21.56 2.31
N LEU A 2 -22.72 22.17 1.46
CA LEU A 2 -21.27 21.94 1.42
C LEU A 2 -20.53 22.14 2.76
N GLU A 3 -20.94 23.11 3.58
CA GLU A 3 -20.42 23.28 4.95
C GLU A 3 -20.82 22.12 5.88
N ARG A 4 -22.10 21.74 5.91
CA ARG A 4 -22.62 20.61 6.70
C ARG A 4 -21.90 19.31 6.34
N ASP A 5 -21.55 19.14 5.07
CA ASP A 5 -20.88 17.95 4.56
C ASP A 5 -19.33 18.02 4.79
N GLY A 6 -18.85 19.12 5.37
CA GLY A 6 -17.46 19.37 5.75
C GLY A 6 -16.53 19.65 4.57
N LEU A 7 -17.07 20.11 3.44
CA LEU A 7 -16.33 20.39 2.21
C LEU A 7 -15.92 21.86 2.07
N VAL A 8 -16.65 22.75 2.72
CA VAL A 8 -16.37 24.18 2.76
C VAL A 8 -16.32 24.61 4.22
N GLU A 9 -15.40 25.49 4.54
CA GLU A 9 -15.37 26.22 5.81
C GLU A 9 -15.56 27.72 5.53
N ALA A 10 -16.16 28.42 6.48
CA ALA A 10 -16.32 29.87 6.42
C ALA A 10 -15.57 30.54 7.57
N ARG A 11 -14.86 31.61 7.23
CA ARG A 11 -14.18 32.49 8.17
C ARG A 11 -14.75 33.89 8.04
N GLU A 12 -15.07 34.51 9.17
CA GLU A 12 -15.36 35.94 9.19
C GLU A 12 -14.07 36.75 9.03
N GLU A 13 -14.07 37.65 8.06
CA GLU A 13 -13.03 38.64 7.88
C GLU A 13 -13.58 40.03 8.20
N ARG A 14 -13.00 40.65 9.25
CA ARG A 14 -13.38 42.00 9.68
C ARG A 14 -12.52 43.03 8.94
N GLY A 15 -13.16 43.75 8.02
CA GLY A 15 -12.58 44.94 7.40
C GLY A 15 -12.52 46.15 8.33
N ARG A 16 -12.03 47.29 7.83
CA ARG A 16 -11.91 48.54 8.62
C ARG A 16 -13.26 49.20 8.94
N VAL A 17 -14.29 49.03 8.12
CA VAL A 17 -15.65 49.59 8.33
C VAL A 17 -16.70 48.63 7.76
N GLY A 18 -17.82 48.41 8.47
CA GLY A 18 -18.97 47.64 7.98
C GLY A 18 -19.15 46.25 8.62
N ARG A 19 -20.16 45.50 8.16
CA ARG A 19 -20.47 44.14 8.62
C ARG A 19 -19.33 43.19 8.20
N PRO A 20 -18.90 42.24 9.05
CA PRO A 20 -17.90 41.23 8.69
C PRO A 20 -18.29 40.48 7.41
N THR A 21 -17.32 40.23 6.55
CA THR A 21 -17.52 39.43 5.32
C THR A 21 -17.24 37.97 5.64
N LEU A 22 -18.04 37.04 5.09
CA LEU A 22 -17.74 35.61 5.15
C LEU A 22 -16.88 35.24 3.95
N VAL A 23 -15.69 34.72 4.23
CA VAL A 23 -14.78 34.15 3.24
C VAL A 23 -14.87 32.64 3.34
N TYR A 24 -15.11 31.99 2.21
CA TYR A 24 -15.25 30.54 2.12
C TYR A 24 -13.98 29.93 1.53
N SER A 25 -13.48 28.86 2.16
CA SER A 25 -12.36 28.05 1.67
C SER A 25 -12.76 26.57 1.58
N LEU A 26 -12.05 25.83 0.73
CA LEU A 26 -12.17 24.37 0.70
C LEU A 26 -11.46 23.80 1.94
N THR A 27 -12.09 22.80 2.55
CA THR A 27 -11.44 22.00 3.59
C THR A 27 -10.48 20.99 2.94
N ASP A 28 -9.58 20.39 3.74
CA ASP A 28 -8.74 19.27 3.28
C ASP A 28 -9.57 18.10 2.73
N LYS A 29 -10.77 17.88 3.30
CA LYS A 29 -11.71 16.88 2.82
C LYS A 29 -12.17 17.19 1.40
N ALA A 30 -12.48 18.45 1.08
CA ALA A 30 -12.82 18.83 -0.30
C ALA A 30 -11.61 18.84 -1.23
N ASP A 31 -10.45 19.30 -0.77
CA ASP A 31 -9.21 19.27 -1.57
C ASP A 31 -8.84 17.83 -1.97
N SER A 32 -9.09 16.84 -1.11
CA SER A 32 -8.84 15.43 -1.42
C SER A 32 -9.72 14.86 -2.54
N LEU A 33 -10.83 15.52 -2.88
CA LEU A 33 -11.71 15.14 -4.00
C LEU A 33 -11.19 15.64 -5.36
N TYR A 34 -10.27 16.61 -5.36
CA TYR A 34 -9.71 17.12 -6.61
C TYR A 34 -8.77 16.10 -7.24
N PRO A 35 -8.72 16.00 -8.59
CA PRO A 35 -7.82 15.10 -9.27
C PRO A 35 -6.37 15.33 -8.83
N LYS A 36 -5.79 14.34 -8.15
CA LYS A 36 -4.37 14.33 -7.83
C LYS A 36 -3.61 13.62 -8.95
N ARG A 37 -2.41 14.11 -9.28
CA ARG A 37 -1.52 13.53 -10.31
C ARG A 37 -0.33 12.78 -9.72
N TYR A 38 -0.53 12.18 -8.54
CA TYR A 38 0.54 11.47 -7.82
C TYR A 38 1.01 10.21 -8.56
N ASP A 39 0.10 9.56 -9.29
CA ASP A 39 0.41 8.46 -10.20
C ASP A 39 1.39 8.89 -11.31
N MET A 40 1.16 10.06 -11.90
CA MET A 40 2.05 10.63 -12.92
C MET A 40 3.42 10.96 -12.31
N LEU A 41 3.45 11.67 -11.17
CA LEU A 41 4.69 12.01 -10.49
C LEU A 41 5.50 10.76 -10.12
N ALA A 42 4.85 9.76 -9.51
CA ALA A 42 5.50 8.50 -9.14
C ALA A 42 6.07 7.77 -10.37
N SER A 43 5.32 7.72 -11.46
CA SER A 43 5.78 7.08 -12.70
C SER A 43 7.04 7.77 -13.26
N VAL A 44 7.02 9.10 -13.36
CA VAL A 44 8.18 9.87 -13.84
C VAL A 44 9.40 9.67 -12.92
N LEU A 45 9.21 9.66 -11.60
CA LEU A 45 10.31 9.40 -10.67
C LEU A 45 10.93 8.01 -10.86
N LEU A 46 10.10 6.97 -11.03
CA LEU A 46 10.59 5.61 -11.27
C LEU A 46 11.34 5.50 -12.60
N GLU A 47 10.85 6.17 -13.64
CA GLU A 47 11.51 6.25 -14.95
C GLU A 47 12.87 6.94 -14.85
N GLU A 48 12.96 8.10 -14.21
CA GLU A 48 14.21 8.85 -14.04
C GLU A 48 15.24 8.11 -13.18
N ILE A 49 14.80 7.45 -12.09
CA ILE A 49 15.67 6.63 -11.26
C ILE A 49 16.19 5.43 -12.08
N ARG A 50 15.33 4.78 -12.87
CA ARG A 50 15.77 3.70 -13.76
C ARG A 50 16.80 4.20 -14.76
N ALA A 51 16.57 5.35 -15.38
CA ALA A 51 17.46 5.92 -16.40
C ALA A 51 18.83 6.29 -15.81
N THR A 52 18.85 6.85 -14.59
CA THR A 52 20.07 7.34 -13.94
C THR A 52 20.87 6.22 -13.26
N ASP A 53 20.20 5.34 -12.54
CA ASP A 53 20.81 4.39 -11.61
C ASP A 53 20.68 2.91 -12.05
N GLY A 54 19.86 2.63 -13.07
CA GLY A 54 19.61 1.28 -13.57
C GLY A 54 18.63 0.46 -12.73
N ASN A 55 18.19 -0.67 -13.29
CA ASN A 55 17.14 -1.53 -12.71
C ASN A 55 17.52 -2.11 -11.34
N GLU A 56 18.79 -2.46 -11.12
CA GLU A 56 19.23 -3.10 -9.88
C GLU A 56 19.11 -2.15 -8.68
N ARG A 57 19.51 -0.87 -8.87
CA ARG A 57 19.37 0.17 -7.84
C ARG A 57 17.92 0.52 -7.60
N LEU A 58 17.10 0.61 -8.66
CA LEU A 58 15.66 0.80 -8.53
C LEU A 58 15.02 -0.32 -7.70
N HIS A 59 15.35 -1.57 -7.98
CA HIS A 59 14.81 -2.70 -7.22
C HIS A 59 15.18 -2.65 -5.74
N ARG A 60 16.44 -2.35 -5.41
CA ARG A 60 16.87 -2.15 -4.02
C ARG A 60 16.14 -0.99 -3.34
N LEU A 61 15.89 0.10 -4.06
CA LEU A 61 15.12 1.22 -3.53
C LEU A 61 13.70 0.76 -3.19
N LEU A 62 13.02 0.07 -4.10
CA LEU A 62 11.66 -0.42 -3.90
C LEU A 62 11.56 -1.41 -2.73
N GLN A 63 12.56 -2.27 -2.52
CA GLN A 63 12.64 -3.12 -1.33
C GLN A 63 12.70 -2.28 -0.03
N LYS A 64 13.50 -1.21 0.00
CA LYS A 64 13.55 -0.29 1.14
C LYS A 64 12.23 0.45 1.34
N VAL A 65 11.54 0.83 0.27
CA VAL A 65 10.21 1.43 0.34
C VAL A 65 9.22 0.43 0.93
N ALA A 66 9.19 -0.82 0.46
CA ALA A 66 8.35 -1.88 1.01
C ALA A 66 8.60 -2.07 2.52
N SER A 67 9.87 -2.10 2.94
CA SER A 67 10.23 -2.16 4.37
C SER A 67 9.69 -0.98 5.16
N ARG A 68 9.86 0.26 4.66
CA ARG A 68 9.31 1.45 5.32
C ARG A 68 7.80 1.44 5.42
N LEU A 69 7.10 0.93 4.40
CA LEU A 69 5.65 0.78 4.41
C LEU A 69 5.20 -0.29 5.41
N ALA A 70 5.97 -1.38 5.58
CA ALA A 70 5.64 -2.46 6.50
C ALA A 70 5.92 -2.10 7.97
N THR A 71 6.95 -1.29 8.27
CA THR A 71 7.39 -0.97 9.63
C THR A 71 6.27 -0.58 10.60
N PRO A 72 5.32 0.32 10.26
CA PRO A 72 4.24 0.72 11.17
C PRO A 72 3.33 -0.44 11.60
N HIS A 73 3.30 -1.53 10.85
CA HIS A 73 2.41 -2.67 11.07
C HIS A 73 3.10 -3.84 11.78
N MET A 74 4.44 -3.86 11.87
CA MET A 74 5.19 -5.01 12.39
C MET A 74 4.81 -5.38 13.83
N ASN A 75 4.50 -4.39 14.67
CA ASN A 75 4.06 -4.63 16.06
C ASN A 75 2.74 -5.40 16.14
N LYS A 76 1.85 -5.24 15.13
CA LYS A 76 0.60 -6.00 15.06
C LYS A 76 0.83 -7.49 14.81
N LEU A 77 2.01 -7.87 14.29
CA LEU A 77 2.32 -9.21 13.80
C LEU A 77 3.30 -9.97 14.70
N GLU A 78 3.96 -9.29 15.62
CA GLU A 78 4.97 -9.88 16.50
C GLU A 78 4.37 -10.98 17.38
N GLY A 79 5.08 -12.10 17.50
CA GLY A 79 4.65 -13.26 18.31
C GLY A 79 3.50 -14.09 17.72
N ARG A 80 2.85 -13.64 16.63
CA ARG A 80 1.71 -14.36 16.04
C ARG A 80 2.15 -15.56 15.17
N PRO A 81 1.40 -16.66 15.17
CA PRO A 81 1.58 -17.77 14.24
C PRO A 81 1.28 -17.33 12.80
N LEU A 82 1.79 -18.07 11.81
CA LEU A 82 1.65 -17.72 10.40
C LEU A 82 0.19 -17.48 9.96
N PRO A 83 -0.80 -18.36 10.23
CA PRO A 83 -2.18 -18.10 9.83
C PRO A 83 -2.74 -16.77 10.34
N GLU A 84 -2.43 -16.39 11.58
CA GLU A 84 -2.84 -15.09 12.13
C GLU A 84 -2.11 -13.91 11.47
N ARG A 85 -0.83 -14.08 11.11
CA ARG A 85 -0.09 -13.06 10.36
C ARG A 85 -0.62 -12.89 8.94
N VAL A 86 -1.06 -13.97 8.28
CA VAL A 86 -1.70 -13.91 6.95
C VAL A 86 -3.01 -13.14 7.05
N ALA A 87 -3.87 -13.46 8.02
CA ALA A 87 -5.13 -12.76 8.25
C ALA A 87 -4.91 -11.26 8.54
N GLU A 88 -3.93 -10.93 9.40
CA GLU A 88 -3.59 -9.54 9.69
C GLU A 88 -2.98 -8.83 8.47
N THR A 89 -2.19 -9.52 7.65
CA THR A 89 -1.66 -8.98 6.39
C THR A 89 -2.78 -8.61 5.43
N ALA A 90 -3.78 -9.47 5.26
CA ALA A 90 -4.96 -9.19 4.46
C ALA A 90 -5.70 -7.94 4.99
N ARG A 91 -5.95 -7.87 6.30
CA ARG A 91 -6.57 -6.69 6.92
C ARG A 91 -5.79 -5.39 6.66
N ILE A 92 -4.45 -5.43 6.74
CA ILE A 92 -3.61 -4.26 6.45
C ILE A 92 -3.75 -3.83 4.98
N MET A 93 -3.88 -4.77 4.04
CA MET A 93 -4.12 -4.46 2.64
C MET A 93 -5.50 -3.83 2.42
N GLU A 94 -6.53 -4.27 3.15
CA GLU A 94 -7.86 -3.63 3.16
C GLU A 94 -7.80 -2.19 3.68
N GLU A 95 -7.04 -1.95 4.76
CA GLU A 95 -6.79 -0.60 5.30
C GLU A 95 -6.11 0.32 4.27
N GLN A 96 -5.39 -0.25 3.29
CA GLN A 96 -4.79 0.46 2.15
C GLN A 96 -5.74 0.64 0.95
N GLY A 97 -7.00 0.21 1.08
CA GLY A 97 -8.03 0.35 0.05
C GLY A 97 -8.07 -0.80 -0.97
N CYS A 98 -7.39 -1.91 -0.69
CA CYS A 98 -7.48 -3.11 -1.52
C CYS A 98 -8.74 -3.90 -1.16
N LEU A 99 -9.34 -4.57 -2.15
CA LEU A 99 -10.31 -5.64 -1.88
C LEU A 99 -9.52 -6.95 -1.87
N VAL A 100 -9.56 -7.70 -0.77
CA VAL A 100 -8.77 -8.92 -0.61
C VAL A 100 -9.56 -10.06 0.01
N ASP A 101 -9.21 -11.29 -0.35
CA ASP A 101 -9.60 -12.53 0.35
C ASP A 101 -8.33 -13.29 0.75
N TYR A 102 -8.45 -14.22 1.71
CA TYR A 102 -7.37 -15.16 2.00
C TYR A 102 -7.88 -16.56 2.33
N ALA A 103 -7.08 -17.57 2.02
CA ALA A 103 -7.41 -18.98 2.24
C ALA A 103 -6.16 -19.82 2.55
N GLU A 104 -6.37 -20.95 3.20
CA GLU A 104 -5.36 -22.00 3.37
C GLU A 104 -5.65 -23.15 2.39
N SER A 105 -4.63 -23.66 1.73
CA SER A 105 -4.75 -24.82 0.85
C SER A 105 -3.45 -25.61 0.77
N GLY A 106 -3.50 -26.90 1.11
CA GLY A 106 -2.35 -27.80 0.97
C GLY A 106 -1.12 -27.42 1.82
N GLY A 107 -1.32 -26.73 2.95
CA GLY A 107 -0.25 -26.24 3.83
C GLY A 107 0.38 -24.91 3.41
N ASP A 108 -0.03 -24.36 2.25
CA ASP A 108 0.29 -23.01 1.83
C ASP A 108 -0.89 -22.07 2.18
N TYR A 109 -0.59 -20.78 2.30
CA TYR A 109 -1.59 -19.72 2.43
C TYR A 109 -1.65 -18.88 1.16
N PHE A 110 -2.81 -18.33 0.87
CA PHE A 110 -3.06 -17.52 -0.31
C PHE A 110 -3.77 -16.24 0.09
N ILE A 111 -3.31 -15.10 -0.43
CA ILE A 111 -4.04 -13.83 -0.38
C ILE A 111 -4.38 -13.46 -1.82
N ASP A 112 -5.66 -13.29 -2.12
CA ASP A 112 -6.16 -12.80 -3.40
C ASP A 112 -6.48 -11.32 -3.29
N GLU A 113 -5.78 -10.49 -4.06
CA GLU A 113 -6.02 -9.05 -4.15
C GLU A 113 -6.74 -8.73 -5.47
N TYR A 114 -7.98 -8.27 -5.38
CA TYR A 114 -8.82 -7.98 -6.54
C TYR A 114 -8.67 -6.54 -7.05
N THR A 115 -8.17 -5.64 -6.20
CA THR A 115 -7.92 -4.24 -6.55
C THR A 115 -6.49 -3.88 -6.19
N CYS A 116 -5.68 -3.50 -7.18
CA CYS A 116 -4.33 -3.00 -6.94
C CYS A 116 -4.37 -1.62 -6.28
N PRO A 117 -3.53 -1.31 -5.27
CA PRO A 117 -3.43 0.01 -4.64
C PRO A 117 -2.72 1.04 -5.54
N PHE A 118 -1.98 0.58 -6.56
CA PHE A 118 -1.19 1.44 -7.45
C PHE A 118 -1.46 1.17 -8.94
N PRO A 119 -2.72 1.08 -9.40
CA PRO A 119 -3.05 0.48 -10.69
C PRO A 119 -2.41 1.24 -11.86
N LYS A 120 -2.53 2.58 -11.87
CA LYS A 120 -1.97 3.44 -12.93
C LYS A 120 -0.45 3.45 -12.96
N VAL A 121 0.21 3.30 -11.80
CA VAL A 121 1.67 3.22 -11.74
C VAL A 121 2.14 1.83 -12.19
N ALA A 122 1.46 0.78 -11.76
CA ALA A 122 1.78 -0.61 -12.10
C ALA A 122 1.62 -0.90 -13.60
N GLU A 123 0.64 -0.27 -14.27
CA GLU A 123 0.46 -0.33 -15.73
C GLU A 123 1.67 0.22 -16.50
N ARG A 124 2.29 1.29 -15.98
CA ARG A 124 3.46 1.92 -16.59
C ARG A 124 4.76 1.25 -16.18
N ASP A 125 4.85 0.84 -14.92
CA ASP A 125 6.05 0.30 -14.31
C ASP A 125 5.76 -0.90 -13.40
N ARG A 126 6.00 -2.09 -13.95
CA ARG A 126 5.78 -3.38 -13.26
C ARG A 126 6.69 -3.59 -12.06
N SER A 127 7.74 -2.79 -11.87
CA SER A 127 8.62 -2.92 -10.69
C SER A 127 7.87 -2.63 -9.38
N VAL A 128 6.79 -1.84 -9.44
CA VAL A 128 5.91 -1.59 -8.28
C VAL A 128 5.20 -2.85 -7.80
N CYS A 129 4.94 -3.83 -8.68
CA CYS A 129 4.40 -5.11 -8.25
C CYS A 129 5.38 -5.86 -7.33
N ALA A 130 6.69 -5.75 -7.59
CA ALA A 130 7.71 -6.36 -6.73
C ALA A 130 7.76 -5.70 -5.34
N LEU A 131 7.51 -4.40 -5.26
CA LEU A 131 7.33 -3.69 -3.99
C LEU A 131 6.17 -4.29 -3.19
N HIS A 132 5.02 -4.54 -3.83
CA HIS A 132 3.86 -5.09 -3.11
C HIS A 132 4.11 -6.54 -2.66
N VAL A 133 4.73 -7.37 -3.50
CA VAL A 133 5.14 -8.73 -3.10
C VAL A 133 6.05 -8.71 -1.88
N GLU A 134 7.04 -7.80 -1.87
CA GLU A 134 7.96 -7.64 -0.74
C GLU A 134 7.23 -7.16 0.52
N PHE A 135 6.26 -6.25 0.38
CA PHE A 135 5.42 -5.81 1.50
C PHE A 135 4.65 -6.97 2.13
N VAL A 136 3.96 -7.79 1.33
CA VAL A 136 3.25 -9.00 1.82
C VAL A 136 4.22 -10.00 2.44
N ARG A 137 5.42 -10.18 1.85
CA ARG A 137 6.48 -11.05 2.39
C ARG A 137 6.93 -10.61 3.79
N LEU A 138 7.15 -9.31 3.98
CA LEU A 138 7.60 -8.74 5.25
C LEU A 138 6.53 -8.89 6.34
N LEU A 139 5.26 -8.62 6.02
CA LEU A 139 4.16 -8.72 6.99
C LEU A 139 3.85 -10.18 7.37
N SER A 140 3.78 -11.08 6.39
CA SER A 140 3.58 -12.51 6.66
C SER A 140 4.78 -13.18 7.32
N GLY A 141 5.99 -12.63 7.16
CA GLY A 141 7.24 -13.18 7.66
C GLY A 141 7.55 -14.56 7.07
N ALA A 142 7.15 -14.79 5.83
CA ALA A 142 7.13 -16.09 5.16
C ALA A 142 7.66 -16.00 3.71
N ASP A 143 7.87 -17.14 3.02
CA ASP A 143 8.24 -17.14 1.59
C ASP A 143 7.00 -16.79 0.77
N THR A 144 7.01 -15.61 0.16
CA THR A 144 5.85 -15.08 -0.57
C THR A 144 6.18 -14.90 -2.04
N ARG A 145 5.30 -15.40 -2.92
CA ARG A 145 5.43 -15.27 -4.38
C ARG A 145 4.10 -14.89 -5.01
N LEU A 146 4.17 -14.04 -6.03
CA LEU A 146 3.01 -13.70 -6.86
C LEU A 146 2.77 -14.80 -7.90
N THR A 147 1.69 -15.56 -7.76
CA THR A 147 1.32 -16.64 -8.70
C THR A 147 0.37 -16.16 -9.78
N ARG A 148 -0.50 -15.22 -9.48
CA ARG A 148 -1.47 -14.62 -10.41
C ARG A 148 -1.38 -13.09 -10.38
N SER A 149 -1.74 -12.41 -11.46
CA SER A 149 -1.64 -10.95 -11.55
C SER A 149 -2.71 -10.32 -12.43
N LEU A 150 -3.32 -9.25 -11.93
CA LEU A 150 -4.21 -8.37 -12.70
C LEU A 150 -3.52 -7.84 -13.98
N LEU A 151 -2.23 -7.52 -13.93
CA LEU A 151 -1.47 -7.05 -15.11
C LEU A 151 -1.25 -8.13 -16.17
N ARG A 152 -1.48 -9.40 -15.84
CA ARG A 152 -1.49 -10.52 -16.79
C ARG A 152 -2.90 -10.84 -17.32
N GLY A 153 -3.90 -10.03 -16.97
CA GLY A 153 -5.30 -10.23 -17.36
C GLY A 153 -6.04 -11.25 -16.50
N GLU A 154 -5.51 -11.58 -15.31
CA GLU A 154 -6.17 -12.47 -14.36
C GLU A 154 -7.14 -11.68 -13.45
N ASN A 155 -8.01 -12.38 -12.72
CA ASN A 155 -9.04 -11.74 -11.89
C ASN A 155 -8.53 -11.21 -10.53
N SER A 156 -7.31 -11.59 -10.15
CA SER A 156 -6.67 -11.17 -8.90
C SER A 156 -5.14 -11.21 -9.01
N CYS A 157 -4.47 -10.44 -8.16
CA CYS A 157 -3.09 -10.69 -7.77
C CYS A 157 -3.10 -11.71 -6.62
N THR A 158 -2.67 -12.95 -6.88
CA THR A 158 -2.63 -13.99 -5.85
C THR A 158 -1.22 -14.12 -5.28
N TYR A 159 -1.07 -13.88 -3.99
CA TYR A 159 0.15 -14.06 -3.23
C TYR A 159 0.11 -15.42 -2.54
N ARG A 160 0.98 -16.33 -2.98
CA ARG A 160 1.17 -17.63 -2.32
C ARG A 160 2.26 -17.50 -1.27
N ILE A 161 1.93 -17.90 -0.04
CA ILE A 161 2.74 -17.71 1.17
C ILE A 161 3.04 -19.09 1.75
N ARG A 162 4.32 -19.43 1.85
CA ARG A 162 4.80 -20.69 2.43
C ARG A 162 5.43 -20.48 3.80
N PRO A 163 5.16 -21.35 4.77
CA PRO A 163 5.98 -21.43 5.97
C PRO A 163 7.45 -21.54 5.60
N VAL A 164 8.28 -20.71 6.22
CA VAL A 164 9.73 -20.86 6.12
C VAL A 164 10.12 -21.73 7.30
N ASP A 165 10.75 -22.88 7.02
CA ASP A 165 11.32 -23.70 8.08
C ASP A 165 12.32 -22.85 8.85
N LYS A 166 11.96 -22.44 10.06
CA LYS A 166 12.89 -21.76 10.96
C LYS A 166 13.90 -22.85 11.36
N PRO A 167 15.22 -22.71 11.08
CA PRO A 167 16.17 -23.65 11.64
C PRO A 167 15.97 -23.63 13.15
N ALA A 168 15.78 -24.83 13.72
CA ALA A 168 15.63 -25.02 15.16
C ALA A 168 16.76 -24.23 15.84
N ARG A 169 16.39 -23.29 16.71
CA ARG A 169 17.35 -22.58 17.56
C ARG A 169 18.26 -23.65 18.17
N ALA A 170 19.54 -23.63 17.81
CA ALA A 170 20.53 -24.44 18.48
C ALA A 170 20.46 -24.08 19.96
N ALA A 171 19.99 -25.02 20.77
CA ALA A 171 20.25 -25.00 22.20
C ALA A 171 21.77 -25.13 22.35
N ALA A 172 22.41 -24.06 22.81
CA ALA A 172 23.76 -24.06 23.36
C ALA A 172 23.62 -23.29 24.68
N ASN A 173 23.45 -24.03 25.77
CA ASN A 173 24.50 -24.44 26.73
C ASN A 173 25.05 -23.26 27.52
#